data_AF-A0A7L3Y9C0-F1
#
_entry.id   AF-A0A7L3Y9C0-F1
#
_cell.length_a   1.000
_cell.length_b   1.000
_cell.length_c   1.000
_cell.angle_alpha   90.00
_cell.angle_beta   90.00
_cell.angle_gamma   90.00
#
_symmetry.space_group_name_H-M   'P 1'
#
loop_
_entity.id
_entity.type
_entity.pdbx_description
1 polymer ?
#
loop_
_entity_poly.entity_id
_entity_poly.type
_entity_poly.pdbx_seq_one_letter_code
_entity_poly.pdbx_strand_id
1 'polypeptide(L)'
;SAVGRGPEVPFSSEAYRISAASRGKELRLTLAPLGPAATQDLVFRFGMSGSFRLCPAAQLPRHAHLRFLTRESPPRALCFVDARRFGSWRLGDAWQLGRGPCVLSEYQAFRENVLKNLDDKAFDKPICEALLNQKFFNGIGNYLRAEILYRLKIPPFEKARTVLEALKDQEQARRKKNPSLTLSKKLKLIRENPDLLELCHTVPMEVIAAEKKLFDPDHSDNYAAFKNWLQCYLVPGMSSLRDRNGRTIWFQGEPGPMAPKGQTSRKKRAPLKADPEALTPKVTARASKRRPRAARKPPKSAEEEEQEVADGPRKGRARGRRKATAAPALSEPAAPVKARRSRRTSVRKGRGEAGSH
;
A
#
# COMPACT_ATOMS: atom_id res chain seq x y z
N SER A 1 -10.87 5.55 -16.99
CA SER A 1 -12.02 6.37 -16.56
C SER A 1 -11.51 7.78 -16.34
N ALA A 2 -12.24 8.82 -16.75
CA ALA A 2 -11.84 10.22 -16.57
C ALA A 2 -11.62 10.62 -15.09
N VAL A 3 -12.15 9.81 -14.14
CA VAL A 3 -12.06 10.06 -12.69
C VAL A 3 -11.00 9.18 -12.01
N GLY A 4 -10.35 8.27 -12.74
CA GLY A 4 -9.28 7.41 -12.24
C GLY A 4 -7.99 8.18 -12.02
N ARG A 5 -7.21 7.84 -10.98
CA ARG A 5 -5.94 8.52 -10.64
C ARG A 5 -4.69 7.91 -11.29
N GLY A 6 -4.85 6.92 -12.17
CA GLY A 6 -3.71 6.30 -12.84
C GLY A 6 -3.45 6.89 -14.22
N PRO A 7 -2.22 6.74 -14.76
CA PRO A 7 -1.89 7.20 -16.10
C PRO A 7 -2.76 6.50 -17.15
N GLU A 8 -2.95 7.17 -18.28
CA GLU A 8 -3.47 6.50 -19.47
C GLU A 8 -2.54 5.36 -19.89
N VAL A 9 -3.14 4.32 -20.47
CA VAL A 9 -2.41 3.14 -20.93
C VAL A 9 -2.37 3.20 -22.46
N PRO A 10 -1.27 3.66 -23.08
CA PRO A 10 -1.14 3.79 -24.52
C PRO A 10 -0.90 2.41 -25.16
N PHE A 11 -1.92 1.54 -25.12
CA PHE A 11 -1.87 0.19 -25.64
C PHE A 11 -3.06 -0.06 -26.57
N SER A 12 -2.78 -0.53 -27.78
CA SER A 12 -3.79 -0.95 -28.75
C SER A 12 -3.29 -2.21 -29.45
N SER A 13 -4.12 -3.26 -29.45
CA SER A 13 -3.84 -4.51 -30.13
C SER A 13 -5.15 -5.23 -30.42
N GLU A 14 -5.33 -5.75 -31.63
CA GLU A 14 -6.53 -6.49 -32.00
C GLU A 14 -6.71 -7.77 -31.16
N ALA A 15 -5.60 -8.43 -30.82
CA ALA A 15 -5.61 -9.65 -30.03
C ALA A 15 -4.37 -9.69 -29.12
N TYR A 16 -4.60 -9.88 -27.82
CA TYR A 16 -3.54 -9.90 -26.81
C TYR A 16 -3.93 -10.84 -25.67
N ARG A 17 -2.92 -11.31 -24.92
CA ARG A 17 -3.06 -12.08 -23.70
C ARG A 17 -2.73 -11.20 -22.50
N ILE A 18 -3.47 -11.37 -21.42
CA ILE A 18 -3.17 -10.78 -20.12
C ILE A 18 -2.61 -11.88 -19.21
N SER A 19 -1.44 -11.64 -18.62
CA SER A 19 -0.91 -12.47 -17.54
C SER A 19 -0.59 -11.60 -16.32
N ALA A 20 -0.40 -12.23 -15.16
CA ALA A 20 -0.17 -11.52 -13.92
C ALA A 20 0.95 -12.17 -13.10
N ALA A 21 1.72 -11.33 -12.41
CA ALA A 21 2.65 -11.73 -11.36
C ALA A 21 2.43 -10.86 -10.12
N SER A 22 2.75 -11.36 -8.92
CA SER A 22 2.68 -10.57 -7.69
C SER A 22 4.02 -10.55 -6.97
N ARG A 23 4.30 -9.44 -6.29
CA ARG A 23 5.50 -9.28 -5.47
C ARG A 23 5.19 -8.41 -4.25
N GLY A 24 5.01 -9.06 -3.11
CA GLY A 24 4.59 -8.40 -1.88
C GLY A 24 3.20 -7.78 -2.03
N LYS A 25 3.09 -6.45 -1.92
CA LYS A 25 1.81 -5.72 -2.07
C LYS A 25 1.62 -5.08 -3.44
N GLU A 26 2.29 -5.61 -4.44
CA GLU A 26 2.23 -5.15 -5.83
C GLU A 26 1.81 -6.30 -6.74
N LEU A 27 1.03 -5.98 -7.76
CA LEU A 27 0.63 -6.90 -8.81
C LEU A 27 1.01 -6.31 -10.16
N ARG A 28 1.74 -7.05 -10.98
CA ARG A 28 2.08 -6.66 -12.34
C ARG A 28 1.17 -7.39 -13.30
N LEU A 29 0.49 -6.66 -14.18
CA LEU A 29 -0.16 -7.19 -15.36
C LEU A 29 0.75 -7.00 -16.56
N THR A 30 0.79 -8.01 -17.42
CA THR A 30 1.52 -8.01 -18.68
C THR A 30 0.51 -8.17 -19.81
N LEU A 31 0.43 -7.16 -20.69
CA LEU A 31 -0.40 -7.15 -21.89
C LEU A 31 0.48 -7.55 -23.07
N ALA A 32 0.39 -8.80 -23.49
CA ALA A 32 1.22 -9.36 -24.56
C ALA A 32 0.39 -9.51 -25.84
N PRO A 33 0.61 -8.68 -26.88
CA PRO A 33 0.01 -8.88 -28.20
C PRO A 33 0.28 -10.28 -28.74
N LEU A 34 -0.66 -10.82 -29.52
CA LEU A 34 -0.45 -12.07 -30.27
C LEU A 34 0.30 -11.84 -31.60
N GLY A 35 0.40 -10.58 -32.03
CA GLY A 35 1.18 -10.14 -33.20
C GLY A 35 2.56 -9.57 -32.81
N PRO A 36 3.26 -8.90 -33.74
CA PRO A 36 4.64 -8.41 -33.54
C PRO A 36 4.77 -7.18 -32.63
N ALA A 37 3.66 -6.68 -32.08
CA ALA A 37 3.67 -5.49 -31.24
C ALA A 37 4.33 -5.76 -29.87
N ALA A 38 4.94 -4.72 -29.31
CA ALA A 38 5.62 -4.81 -28.02
C ALA A 38 4.63 -5.05 -26.87
N THR A 39 5.10 -5.81 -25.88
CA THR A 39 4.39 -6.05 -24.62
C THR A 39 4.33 -4.76 -23.78
N GLN A 40 3.20 -4.55 -23.09
CA GLN A 40 3.04 -3.45 -22.13
C GLN A 40 2.79 -4.01 -20.73
N ASP A 41 3.64 -3.61 -19.78
CA ASP A 41 3.47 -3.95 -18.37
C ASP A 41 2.82 -2.81 -17.57
N LEU A 42 2.06 -3.19 -16.54
CA LEU A 42 1.38 -2.31 -15.62
C LEU A 42 1.54 -2.82 -14.18
N VAL A 43 2.11 -2.01 -13.29
CA VAL A 43 2.26 -2.36 -11.86
C VAL A 43 1.20 -1.67 -11.02
N PHE A 44 0.33 -2.47 -10.39
CA PHE A 44 -0.79 -2.07 -9.55
C PHE A 44 -0.45 -2.17 -8.05
N ARG A 45 -1.02 -1.23 -7.29
CA ARG A 45 -1.22 -1.33 -5.84
C ARG A 45 -2.69 -1.08 -5.58
N PHE A 46 -3.36 -1.98 -4.86
CA PHE A 46 -4.82 -1.95 -4.75
C PHE A 46 -5.34 -0.92 -3.74
N GLY A 47 -4.49 -0.46 -2.81
CA GLY A 47 -4.95 0.38 -1.71
C GLY A 47 -5.90 -0.41 -0.80
N MET A 48 -7.00 0.22 -0.38
CA MET A 48 -7.94 -0.39 0.57
C MET A 48 -9.12 -1.14 -0.07
N SER A 49 -9.49 -0.80 -1.30
CA SER A 49 -10.69 -1.33 -1.97
C SER A 49 -10.47 -1.71 -3.44
N GLY A 50 -9.22 -1.68 -3.91
CA GLY A 50 -8.88 -2.14 -5.24
C GLY A 50 -9.10 -3.64 -5.39
N SER A 51 -9.66 -4.05 -6.51
CA SER A 51 -9.82 -5.46 -6.91
C SER A 51 -9.86 -5.58 -8.43
N PHE A 52 -9.59 -6.78 -8.94
CA PHE A 52 -9.89 -7.13 -10.33
C PHE A 52 -11.18 -7.95 -10.39
N ARG A 53 -12.04 -7.63 -11.35
CA ARG A 53 -13.27 -8.38 -11.62
C ARG A 53 -13.42 -8.60 -13.10
N LEU A 54 -13.75 -9.83 -13.49
CA LEU A 54 -14.18 -10.14 -14.86
C LEU A 54 -15.71 -10.13 -14.89
N CYS A 55 -16.29 -9.31 -15.76
CA CYS A 55 -17.74 -9.11 -15.84
C CYS A 55 -18.18 -8.93 -17.30
N PRO A 56 -19.47 -9.09 -17.63
CA PRO A 56 -19.99 -8.72 -18.94
C PRO A 56 -19.72 -7.24 -19.25
N ALA A 57 -19.29 -6.91 -20.47
CA ALA A 57 -18.97 -5.53 -20.84
C ALA A 57 -20.19 -4.61 -20.85
N ALA A 58 -21.41 -5.17 -20.96
CA ALA A 58 -22.66 -4.44 -20.80
C ALA A 58 -23.00 -4.08 -19.34
N GLN A 59 -22.36 -4.74 -18.36
CA GLN A 59 -22.67 -4.60 -16.93
C GLN A 59 -21.41 -4.21 -16.13
N LEU A 60 -20.79 -3.10 -16.52
CA LEU A 60 -19.57 -2.64 -15.87
C LEU A 60 -19.83 -2.16 -14.44
N PRO A 61 -18.98 -2.54 -13.46
CA PRO A 61 -19.05 -1.99 -12.12
C PRO A 61 -18.89 -0.47 -12.11
N ARG A 62 -19.69 0.23 -11.28
CA ARG A 62 -19.70 1.71 -11.18
C ARG A 62 -18.32 2.34 -10.99
N HIS A 63 -17.43 1.65 -10.28
CA HIS A 63 -16.10 2.12 -9.92
C HIS A 63 -14.99 1.43 -10.72
N ALA A 64 -15.28 0.95 -11.93
CA ALA A 64 -14.29 0.39 -12.86
C ALA A 64 -13.44 1.52 -13.48
N HIS A 65 -12.20 1.68 -13.01
CA HIS A 65 -11.33 2.79 -13.43
C HIS A 65 -10.46 2.45 -14.63
N LEU A 66 -10.06 1.19 -14.76
CA LEU A 66 -9.33 0.64 -15.90
C LEU A 66 -10.03 -0.65 -16.37
N ARG A 67 -10.12 -0.85 -17.68
CA ARG A 67 -10.93 -1.90 -18.30
C ARG A 67 -10.15 -2.50 -19.47
N PHE A 68 -10.13 -3.83 -19.55
CA PHE A 68 -9.57 -4.59 -20.67
C PHE A 68 -10.70 -5.42 -21.29
N LEU A 69 -11.01 -5.17 -22.56
CA LEU A 69 -12.12 -5.83 -23.26
C LEU A 69 -11.64 -7.12 -23.94
N THR A 70 -12.45 -8.16 -23.85
CA THR A 70 -12.24 -9.42 -24.56
C THR A 70 -12.86 -9.37 -25.96
N ARG A 71 -12.39 -10.22 -26.87
CA ARG A 71 -12.90 -10.31 -28.27
C ARG A 71 -14.15 -11.19 -28.45
N GLU A 72 -14.49 -11.99 -27.45
CA GLU A 72 -15.67 -12.88 -27.48
C GLU A 72 -16.99 -12.12 -27.66
N SER A 73 -18.03 -12.83 -28.09
CA SER A 73 -19.39 -12.31 -28.24
C SER A 73 -20.35 -13.13 -27.36
N PRO A 74 -21.02 -12.52 -26.36
CA PRO A 74 -20.93 -11.12 -25.96
C PRO A 74 -19.59 -10.80 -25.27
N PRO A 75 -19.08 -9.57 -25.38
CA PRO A 75 -17.79 -9.20 -24.78
C PRO A 75 -17.87 -9.15 -23.25
N ARG A 76 -16.80 -9.60 -22.58
CA ARG A 76 -16.49 -9.33 -21.17
C ARG A 76 -15.43 -8.23 -21.02
N ALA A 77 -15.32 -7.74 -19.80
CA ALA A 77 -14.36 -6.74 -19.39
C ALA A 77 -13.65 -7.16 -18.10
N LEU A 78 -12.33 -7.27 -18.14
CA LEU A 78 -11.51 -7.32 -16.92
C LEU A 78 -11.36 -5.89 -16.40
N CYS A 79 -11.89 -5.63 -15.21
CA CYS A 79 -11.97 -4.30 -14.64
C CYS A 79 -11.12 -4.19 -13.37
N PHE A 80 -10.27 -3.17 -13.29
CA PHE A 80 -9.74 -2.71 -12.01
C PHE A 80 -10.78 -1.80 -11.35
N VAL A 81 -11.41 -2.31 -10.29
CA VAL A 81 -12.48 -1.65 -9.54
C VAL A 81 -11.91 -1.10 -8.24
N ASP A 82 -12.10 0.19 -7.97
CA ASP A 82 -11.67 0.79 -6.70
C ASP A 82 -12.60 1.92 -6.25
N ALA A 83 -13.52 1.62 -5.33
CA ALA A 83 -14.50 2.57 -4.83
C ALA A 83 -13.85 3.78 -4.11
N ARG A 84 -12.78 3.54 -3.34
CA ARG A 84 -12.12 4.59 -2.54
C ARG A 84 -11.03 5.35 -3.27
N ARG A 85 -10.64 4.90 -4.47
CA ARG A 85 -9.63 5.56 -5.33
C ARG A 85 -8.28 5.75 -4.64
N PHE A 86 -7.89 4.76 -3.82
CA PHE A 86 -6.58 4.69 -3.17
C PHE A 86 -5.61 3.78 -3.92
N GLY A 87 -6.13 2.95 -4.81
CA GLY A 87 -5.35 2.15 -5.72
C GLY A 87 -4.66 3.02 -6.78
N SER A 88 -3.53 2.54 -7.26
CA SER A 88 -2.70 3.21 -8.26
C SER A 88 -2.08 2.19 -9.19
N TRP A 89 -1.90 2.53 -10.46
CA TRP A 89 -1.06 1.77 -11.38
C TRP A 89 0.00 2.67 -12.02
N ARG A 90 1.07 2.07 -12.54
CA ARG A 90 2.14 2.73 -13.29
C ARG A 90 2.46 1.93 -14.53
N LEU A 91 2.92 2.63 -15.57
CA LEU A 91 3.43 1.99 -16.78
C LEU A 91 4.83 1.40 -16.51
N GLY A 92 5.12 0.29 -17.18
CA GLY A 92 6.39 -0.41 -17.08
C GLY A 92 6.33 -1.63 -16.17
N ASP A 93 7.42 -2.38 -16.16
CA ASP A 93 7.54 -3.68 -15.52
C ASP A 93 8.19 -3.62 -14.12
N ALA A 94 8.78 -2.48 -13.78
CA ALA A 94 9.55 -2.27 -12.57
C ALA A 94 8.66 -2.23 -11.32
N TRP A 95 8.96 -3.10 -10.37
CA TRP A 95 8.45 -3.03 -9.00
C TRP A 95 8.88 -1.72 -8.32
N GLN A 96 8.16 -1.29 -7.29
CA GLN A 96 8.49 -0.03 -6.62
C GLN A 96 9.89 -0.10 -5.98
N LEU A 97 10.75 0.84 -6.36
CA LEU A 97 12.09 1.01 -5.78
C LEU A 97 12.02 1.14 -4.26
N GLY A 98 12.97 0.50 -3.57
CA GLY A 98 13.09 0.50 -2.12
C GLY A 98 12.17 -0.48 -1.40
N ARG A 99 11.36 -1.29 -2.11
CA ARG A 99 10.69 -2.46 -1.52
C ARG A 99 11.59 -3.68 -1.50
N GLY A 100 11.62 -4.36 -0.36
CA GLY A 100 12.40 -5.58 -0.19
C GLY A 100 11.83 -6.79 -0.95
N PRO A 101 12.50 -7.95 -0.84
CA PRO A 101 12.01 -9.21 -1.37
C PRO A 101 10.64 -9.58 -0.79
N CYS A 102 9.80 -10.21 -1.61
CA CYS A 102 8.48 -10.69 -1.23
C CYS A 102 8.60 -11.81 -0.18
N VAL A 103 7.86 -11.68 0.92
CA VAL A 103 7.83 -12.71 1.98
C VAL A 103 7.28 -14.07 1.51
N LEU A 104 6.54 -14.10 0.40
CA LEU A 104 5.96 -15.33 -0.16
C LEU A 104 6.90 -16.00 -1.18
N SER A 105 7.21 -15.29 -2.26
CA SER A 105 7.92 -15.86 -3.42
C SER A 105 9.45 -15.80 -3.29
N GLU A 106 9.98 -15.00 -2.38
CA GLU A 106 11.42 -14.73 -2.25
C GLU A 106 11.89 -14.91 -0.79
N TYR A 107 11.38 -15.91 -0.06
CA TYR A 107 11.60 -16.08 1.39
C TYR A 107 13.07 -16.01 1.80
N GLN A 108 13.96 -16.75 1.13
CA GLN A 108 15.38 -16.77 1.49
C GLN A 108 16.03 -15.39 1.33
N ALA A 109 15.77 -14.71 0.20
CA ALA A 109 16.27 -13.36 -0.03
C ALA A 109 15.66 -12.35 0.98
N PHE A 110 14.38 -12.50 1.32
CA PHE A 110 13.71 -11.71 2.36
C PHE A 110 14.42 -11.87 3.72
N ARG A 111 14.61 -13.12 4.16
CA ARG A 111 15.24 -13.43 5.44
C ARG A 111 16.64 -12.84 5.52
N GLU A 112 17.45 -13.06 4.49
CA GLU A 112 18.81 -12.51 4.41
C GLU A 112 18.82 -10.98 4.41
N ASN A 113 17.92 -10.34 3.66
CA ASN A 113 17.81 -8.89 3.61
C ASN A 113 17.51 -8.30 5.00
N VAL A 114 16.69 -8.95 5.82
CA VAL A 114 16.45 -8.49 7.20
C VAL A 114 17.68 -8.70 8.07
N LEU A 115 18.24 -9.91 8.10
CA LEU A 115 19.35 -10.27 9.00
C LEU A 115 20.67 -9.54 8.68
N LYS A 116 20.89 -9.18 7.42
CA LYS A 116 22.07 -8.42 6.97
C LYS A 116 22.01 -6.94 7.33
N ASN A 117 20.81 -6.38 7.57
CA ASN A 117 20.60 -4.94 7.75
C ASN A 117 20.04 -4.58 9.15
N LEU A 118 20.27 -5.42 10.17
CA LEU A 118 19.71 -5.22 11.52
C LEU A 118 20.16 -3.91 12.19
N ASP A 119 21.29 -3.34 11.75
CA ASP A 119 21.82 -2.05 12.14
C ASP A 119 21.00 -0.85 11.61
N ASP A 120 20.11 -1.06 10.62
CA ASP A 120 19.23 -0.01 10.09
C ASP A 120 18.30 0.54 11.19
N LYS A 121 18.08 1.87 11.19
CA LYS A 121 17.22 2.60 12.14
C LYS A 121 15.76 2.13 12.10
N ALA A 122 15.34 1.46 11.03
CA ALA A 122 14.04 0.80 10.97
C ALA A 122 13.83 -0.19 12.11
N PHE A 123 14.89 -0.84 12.59
CA PHE A 123 14.85 -1.84 13.66
C PHE A 123 15.02 -1.26 15.07
N ASP A 124 15.24 0.06 15.19
CA ASP A 124 15.12 0.77 16.47
C ASP A 124 13.68 1.00 16.90
N LYS A 125 12.73 0.83 15.98
CA LYS A 125 11.30 0.99 16.22
C LYS A 125 10.72 -0.25 16.90
N PRO A 126 9.50 -0.15 17.47
CA PRO A 126 8.82 -1.32 17.99
C PRO A 126 8.53 -2.34 16.89
N ILE A 127 8.57 -3.64 17.21
CA ILE A 127 8.48 -4.72 16.22
C ILE A 127 7.20 -4.68 15.40
N CYS A 128 6.06 -4.29 15.99
CA CYS A 128 4.82 -4.14 15.26
C CYS A 128 4.86 -3.03 14.18
N GLU A 129 5.73 -2.02 14.34
CA GLU A 129 5.96 -0.98 13.35
C GLU A 129 6.97 -1.42 12.29
N ALA A 130 8.05 -2.08 12.71
CA ALA A 130 9.07 -2.62 11.81
C ALA A 130 8.47 -3.61 10.81
N LEU A 131 7.56 -4.50 11.27
CA LEU A 131 6.83 -5.45 10.42
C LEU A 131 6.00 -4.79 9.31
N LEU A 132 5.64 -3.50 9.41
CA LEU A 132 4.94 -2.79 8.34
C LEU A 132 5.90 -2.13 7.33
N ASN A 133 7.20 -2.09 7.61
CA ASN A 133 8.18 -1.48 6.72
C ASN A 133 8.41 -2.34 5.48
N GLN A 134 7.93 -1.85 4.33
CA GLN A 134 7.98 -2.60 3.07
C GLN A 134 9.38 -2.71 2.44
N LYS A 135 10.38 -1.97 2.96
CA LYS A 135 11.81 -2.19 2.62
C LYS A 135 12.30 -3.55 3.10
N PHE A 136 11.73 -4.06 4.19
CA PHE A 136 12.17 -5.30 4.83
C PHE A 136 11.09 -6.38 4.77
N PHE A 137 9.83 -6.04 5.05
CA PHE A 137 8.71 -6.98 5.14
C PHE A 137 7.68 -6.73 4.01
N ASN A 138 8.13 -6.84 2.76
CA ASN A 138 7.29 -6.59 1.59
C ASN A 138 6.19 -7.66 1.48
N GLY A 139 4.94 -7.27 1.71
CA GLY A 139 3.78 -8.17 1.82
C GLY A 139 3.07 -8.09 3.17
N ILE A 140 3.79 -7.84 4.26
CA ILE A 140 3.19 -7.86 5.60
C ILE A 140 2.28 -6.66 5.84
N GLY A 141 1.01 -6.94 6.10
CA GLY A 141 -0.07 -5.98 6.37
C GLY A 141 -0.46 -5.88 7.84
N ASN A 142 -1.53 -5.12 8.11
CA ASN A 142 -1.96 -4.85 9.48
C ASN A 142 -2.51 -6.10 10.20
N TYR A 143 -3.27 -6.95 9.50
CA TYR A 143 -3.76 -8.19 10.10
C TYR A 143 -2.62 -9.19 10.28
N LEU A 144 -1.76 -9.37 9.25
CA LEU A 144 -0.62 -10.29 9.31
C LEU A 144 0.32 -9.99 10.48
N ARG A 145 0.68 -8.71 10.74
CA ARG A 145 1.55 -8.41 11.88
C ARG A 145 0.93 -8.84 13.23
N ALA A 146 -0.39 -8.73 13.39
CA ALA A 146 -1.06 -9.12 14.63
C ALA A 146 -1.06 -10.65 14.78
N GLU A 147 -1.37 -11.36 13.69
CA GLU A 147 -1.39 -12.81 13.62
C GLU A 147 -0.01 -13.44 13.83
N ILE A 148 1.04 -12.85 13.27
CA ILE A 148 2.43 -13.30 13.40
C ILE A 148 2.93 -13.10 14.84
N LEU A 149 2.78 -11.90 15.40
CA LEU A 149 3.23 -11.61 16.76
C LEU A 149 2.46 -12.44 17.80
N TYR A 150 1.16 -12.68 17.57
CA TYR A 150 0.33 -13.49 18.44
C TYR A 150 0.77 -14.96 18.51
N ARG A 151 1.18 -15.56 17.38
CA ARG A 151 1.65 -16.96 17.33
C ARG A 151 2.90 -17.17 18.20
N LEU A 152 3.79 -16.17 18.28
CA LEU A 152 5.01 -16.23 19.10
C LEU A 152 4.89 -15.57 20.47
N LYS A 153 3.70 -15.03 20.81
CA LYS A 153 3.47 -14.26 22.04
C LYS A 153 4.49 -13.12 22.24
N ILE A 154 4.97 -12.52 21.14
CA ILE A 154 5.90 -11.40 21.19
C ILE A 154 5.12 -10.12 21.49
N PRO A 155 5.48 -9.35 22.54
CA PRO A 155 4.85 -8.07 22.81
C PRO A 155 5.06 -7.11 21.63
N PRO A 156 4.00 -6.47 21.10
CA PRO A 156 4.08 -5.69 19.87
C PRO A 156 5.00 -4.47 19.97
N PHE A 157 5.23 -3.96 21.18
CA PHE A 157 6.09 -2.83 21.45
C PHE A 157 7.46 -3.21 22.03
N GLU A 158 7.94 -4.43 21.78
CA GLU A 158 9.35 -4.76 21.92
C GLU A 158 10.20 -4.09 20.84
N LYS A 159 11.46 -3.76 21.17
CA LYS A 159 12.40 -3.22 20.19
C LYS A 159 12.69 -4.27 19.11
N ALA A 160 12.47 -3.92 17.84
CA ALA A 160 12.56 -4.87 16.75
C ALA A 160 13.94 -5.54 16.62
N ARG A 161 15.01 -4.76 16.78
CA ARG A 161 16.39 -5.27 16.75
C ARG A 161 16.63 -6.36 17.81
N THR A 162 16.21 -6.11 19.05
CA THR A 162 16.34 -7.07 20.16
C THR A 162 15.64 -8.39 19.85
N VAL A 163 14.42 -8.32 19.31
CA VAL A 163 13.67 -9.52 18.89
C VAL A 163 14.44 -10.28 17.81
N LEU A 164 14.93 -9.59 16.77
CA LEU A 164 15.55 -10.23 15.60
C LEU A 164 16.98 -10.74 15.87
N GLU A 165 17.76 -10.06 16.71
CA GLU A 165 19.09 -10.50 17.12
C GLU A 165 19.02 -11.81 17.93
N ALA A 166 18.06 -11.90 18.85
CA ALA A 166 17.82 -13.14 19.60
C ALA A 166 17.53 -14.32 18.65
N LEU A 167 16.82 -14.09 17.54
CA LEU A 167 16.58 -15.14 16.54
C LEU A 167 17.85 -15.52 15.76
N LYS A 168 18.69 -14.54 15.42
CA LYS A 168 19.97 -14.78 14.76
C LYS A 168 20.88 -15.65 15.64
N ASP A 169 20.93 -15.37 16.93
CA ASP A 169 21.72 -16.13 17.89
C ASP A 169 21.16 -17.54 18.09
N GLN A 170 19.82 -17.68 18.19
CA GLN A 170 19.15 -18.98 18.23
C GLN A 170 19.42 -19.81 16.97
N GLU A 171 19.39 -19.21 15.78
CA GLU A 171 19.69 -19.89 14.54
C GLU A 171 21.15 -20.36 14.50
N GLN A 172 22.10 -19.51 14.90
CA GLN A 172 23.51 -19.88 14.98
C GLN A 172 23.74 -21.00 15.99
N ALA A 173 23.11 -20.94 17.15
CA ALA A 173 23.16 -21.99 18.16
C ALA A 173 22.57 -23.31 17.62
N ARG A 174 21.43 -23.26 16.91
CA ARG A 174 20.83 -24.43 16.24
C ARG A 174 21.77 -25.02 15.20
N ARG A 175 22.41 -24.19 14.37
CA ARG A 175 23.38 -24.63 13.34
C ARG A 175 24.62 -25.29 13.97
N LYS A 176 25.17 -24.72 15.03
CA LYS A 176 26.33 -25.26 15.76
C LYS A 176 26.03 -26.58 16.47
N LYS A 177 24.83 -26.75 17.05
CA LYS A 177 24.43 -27.99 17.74
C LYS A 177 24.07 -29.12 16.77
N ASN A 178 23.66 -28.79 15.53
CA ASN A 178 23.09 -29.75 14.59
C ASN A 178 23.81 -29.83 13.22
N PRO A 179 25.16 -29.89 13.15
CA PRO A 179 25.86 -29.99 11.87
C PRO A 179 25.51 -31.30 11.13
N SER A 180 25.24 -32.40 11.86
CA SER A 180 24.97 -33.74 11.34
C SER A 180 23.49 -34.14 11.24
N LEU A 181 22.53 -33.25 11.58
CA LEU A 181 21.11 -33.59 11.44
C LEU A 181 20.70 -33.70 9.97
N THR A 182 20.00 -34.79 9.65
CA THR A 182 19.38 -35.02 8.35
C THR A 182 18.37 -33.92 8.03
N LEU A 183 18.16 -33.66 6.73
CA LEU A 183 17.25 -32.61 6.26
C LEU A 183 15.84 -32.77 6.85
N SER A 184 15.34 -34.00 6.97
CA SER A 184 14.03 -34.31 7.55
C SER A 184 13.92 -33.93 9.03
N LYS A 185 14.98 -34.14 9.83
CA LYS A 185 15.01 -33.76 11.25
C LYS A 185 15.10 -32.23 11.42
N LYS A 186 15.84 -31.55 10.54
CA LYS A 186 15.91 -30.07 10.51
C LYS A 186 14.55 -29.46 10.18
N LEU A 187 13.86 -29.98 9.17
CA LEU A 187 12.52 -29.52 8.79
C LEU A 187 11.49 -29.76 9.90
N LYS A 188 11.57 -30.90 10.59
CA LYS A 188 10.70 -31.19 11.74
C LYS A 188 10.90 -30.17 12.87
N LEU A 189 12.16 -29.88 13.22
CA LEU A 189 12.47 -28.92 14.29
C LEU A 189 12.03 -27.49 13.96
N ILE A 190 12.22 -27.05 12.72
CA ILE A 190 11.73 -25.75 12.22
C ILE A 190 10.21 -25.68 12.32
N ARG A 191 9.53 -26.76 11.94
CA ARG A 191 8.07 -26.84 12.01
C ARG A 191 7.52 -26.79 13.44
N GLU A 192 8.25 -27.36 14.40
CA GLU A 192 7.86 -27.37 15.82
C GLU A 192 8.14 -26.03 16.52
N ASN A 193 9.20 -25.32 16.14
CA ASN A 193 9.60 -24.06 16.78
C ASN A 193 9.96 -23.00 15.73
N PRO A 194 8.95 -22.48 14.99
CA PRO A 194 9.18 -21.49 13.95
C PRO A 194 9.62 -20.16 14.54
N ASP A 195 10.53 -19.47 13.86
CA ASP A 195 10.92 -18.11 14.22
C ASP A 195 10.02 -17.03 13.58
N LEU A 196 10.24 -15.77 13.96
CA LEU A 196 9.44 -14.64 13.46
C LEU A 196 9.49 -14.49 11.94
N LEU A 197 10.67 -14.69 11.33
CA LEU A 197 10.85 -14.50 9.89
C LEU A 197 10.23 -15.67 9.12
N GLU A 198 10.31 -16.89 9.66
CA GLU A 198 9.59 -18.06 9.14
C GLU A 198 8.08 -17.82 9.16
N LEU A 199 7.54 -17.29 10.27
CA LEU A 199 6.11 -16.94 10.34
C LEU A 199 5.72 -15.80 9.39
N CYS A 200 6.62 -14.87 9.06
CA CYS A 200 6.37 -13.88 8.02
C CYS A 200 6.12 -14.51 6.63
N HIS A 201 6.59 -15.74 6.41
CA HIS A 201 6.34 -16.50 5.20
C HIS A 201 5.16 -17.47 5.35
N THR A 202 5.15 -18.29 6.40
CA THR A 202 4.18 -19.38 6.54
C THR A 202 2.76 -18.88 6.84
N VAL A 203 2.60 -17.85 7.68
CA VAL A 203 1.29 -17.30 8.03
C VAL A 203 0.52 -16.80 6.80
N PRO A 204 1.10 -15.95 5.92
CA PRO A 204 0.39 -15.57 4.70
C PRO A 204 0.25 -16.73 3.69
N MET A 205 1.12 -17.75 3.71
CA MET A 205 0.90 -18.98 2.90
C MET A 205 -0.32 -19.78 3.37
N GLU A 206 -0.66 -19.79 4.67
CA GLU A 206 -1.90 -20.38 5.18
C GLU A 206 -3.14 -19.71 4.56
N VAL A 207 -3.13 -18.38 4.47
CA VAL A 207 -4.23 -17.61 3.86
C VAL A 207 -4.42 -18.00 2.39
N ILE A 208 -3.32 -18.08 1.63
CA ILE A 208 -3.36 -18.51 0.22
C ILE A 208 -3.86 -19.95 0.10
N ALA A 209 -3.43 -20.85 0.98
CA ALA A 209 -3.87 -22.25 0.96
C ALA A 209 -5.36 -22.40 1.27
N ALA A 210 -5.89 -21.57 2.19
CA ALA A 210 -7.32 -21.52 2.50
C ALA A 210 -8.15 -20.95 1.32
N GLU A 211 -7.62 -19.92 0.63
CA GLU A 211 -8.30 -19.25 -0.49
C GLU A 211 -8.26 -20.04 -1.80
N LYS A 212 -7.33 -20.99 -1.99
CA LYS A 212 -7.24 -21.81 -3.23
C LYS A 212 -8.51 -22.58 -3.59
N LYS A 213 -9.47 -22.70 -2.67
CA LYS A 213 -10.77 -23.31 -2.93
C LYS A 213 -11.82 -22.33 -3.47
N LEU A 214 -11.62 -21.01 -3.37
CA LEU A 214 -12.66 -20.02 -3.63
C LEU A 214 -12.12 -18.74 -4.30
N PHE A 215 -11.97 -18.76 -5.63
CA PHE A 215 -11.64 -17.56 -6.42
C PHE A 215 -12.87 -16.71 -6.80
N ASP A 216 -14.02 -16.93 -6.17
CA ASP A 216 -15.14 -15.99 -6.28
C ASP A 216 -15.10 -14.98 -5.13
N PRO A 217 -14.57 -13.75 -5.32
CA PRO A 217 -14.47 -12.75 -4.26
C PRO A 217 -15.83 -12.28 -3.72
N ASP A 218 -16.93 -12.59 -4.40
CA ASP A 218 -18.29 -12.26 -3.97
C ASP A 218 -18.97 -13.42 -3.20
N HIS A 219 -18.29 -14.58 -3.04
CA HIS A 219 -18.82 -15.70 -2.25
C HIS A 219 -18.73 -15.41 -0.74
N SER A 220 -19.90 -15.35 -0.08
CA SER A 220 -20.01 -14.99 1.34
C SER A 220 -19.17 -15.88 2.28
N ASP A 221 -19.00 -17.16 1.92
CA ASP A 221 -18.24 -18.13 2.69
C ASP A 221 -16.74 -17.81 2.78
N ASN A 222 -16.18 -17.04 1.84
CA ASN A 222 -14.76 -16.68 1.84
C ASN A 222 -14.41 -15.80 3.03
N TYR A 223 -15.27 -14.82 3.28
CA TYR A 223 -15.08 -13.92 4.41
C TYR A 223 -15.27 -14.65 5.74
N ALA A 224 -16.22 -15.58 5.81
CA ALA A 224 -16.44 -16.40 7.00
C ALA A 224 -15.22 -17.31 7.30
N ALA A 225 -14.69 -17.99 6.29
CA ALA A 225 -13.48 -18.81 6.42
C ALA A 225 -12.27 -17.99 6.87
N PHE A 226 -12.04 -16.82 6.25
CA PHE A 226 -10.97 -15.91 6.66
C PHE A 226 -11.16 -15.42 8.09
N LYS A 227 -12.39 -15.04 8.47
CA LYS A 227 -12.71 -14.59 9.83
C LYS A 227 -12.46 -15.69 10.87
N ASN A 228 -12.74 -16.96 10.54
CA ASN A 228 -12.47 -18.10 11.41
C ASN A 228 -10.97 -18.44 11.50
N TRP A 229 -10.17 -18.10 10.49
CA TRP A 229 -8.72 -18.26 10.53
C TRP A 229 -8.03 -17.23 11.45
N LEU A 230 -8.62 -16.05 11.65
CA LEU A 230 -8.06 -15.00 12.52
C LEU A 230 -8.04 -15.43 13.99
N GLN A 231 -6.87 -15.35 14.61
CA GLN A 231 -6.69 -15.71 16.02
C GLN A 231 -6.53 -14.49 16.92
N CYS A 232 -6.13 -13.34 16.37
CA CYS A 232 -5.82 -12.14 17.12
C CYS A 232 -6.48 -10.88 16.53
N TYR A 233 -6.35 -10.68 15.22
CA TYR A 233 -6.84 -9.47 14.58
C TYR A 233 -8.37 -9.37 14.66
N LEU A 234 -8.88 -8.31 15.30
CA LEU A 234 -10.32 -8.09 15.54
C LEU A 234 -11.03 -9.19 16.36
N VAL A 235 -10.29 -10.09 17.00
CA VAL A 235 -10.85 -11.18 17.82
C VAL A 235 -11.31 -10.64 19.18
N PRO A 236 -12.51 -11.00 19.67
CA PRO A 236 -12.98 -10.58 20.99
C PRO A 236 -12.03 -10.98 22.12
N GLY A 237 -11.91 -10.14 23.15
CA GLY A 237 -11.01 -10.38 24.28
C GLY A 237 -9.56 -9.96 24.06
N MET A 238 -9.14 -9.70 22.82
CA MET A 238 -7.80 -9.21 22.53
C MET A 238 -7.64 -7.73 22.90
N SER A 239 -6.42 -7.39 23.32
CA SER A 239 -6.00 -6.02 23.59
C SER A 239 -5.68 -5.30 22.28
N SER A 240 -5.88 -3.99 22.25
CA SER A 240 -5.50 -3.16 21.12
C SER A 240 -4.92 -1.81 21.55
N LEU A 241 -3.93 -1.35 20.79
CA LEU A 241 -3.26 -0.06 20.95
C LEU A 241 -2.99 0.57 19.58
N ARG A 242 -2.64 1.86 19.54
CA ARG A 242 -2.25 2.54 18.29
C ARG A 242 -0.74 2.67 18.22
N ASP A 243 -0.18 2.36 17.06
CA ASP A 243 1.22 2.67 16.75
C ASP A 243 1.42 4.16 16.46
N ARG A 244 2.68 4.57 16.26
CA ARG A 244 3.02 5.98 15.97
C ARG A 244 2.35 6.53 14.71
N ASN A 245 2.00 5.67 13.75
CA ASN A 245 1.32 6.06 12.52
C ASN A 245 -0.22 6.01 12.65
N GLY A 246 -0.73 5.83 13.87
CA GLY A 246 -2.16 5.78 14.18
C GLY A 246 -2.86 4.48 13.79
N ARG A 247 -2.12 3.45 13.34
CA ARG A 247 -2.73 2.15 12.98
C ARG A 247 -2.90 1.31 14.23
N THR A 248 -4.02 0.61 14.32
CA THR A 248 -4.31 -0.29 15.44
C THR A 248 -3.52 -1.59 15.31
N ILE A 249 -2.86 -1.99 16.39
CA ILE A 249 -2.25 -3.30 16.57
C ILE A 249 -3.06 -4.09 17.61
N TRP A 250 -3.31 -5.37 17.32
CA TRP A 250 -3.99 -6.32 18.18
C TRP A 250 -2.97 -7.29 18.78
N PHE A 251 -3.13 -7.64 20.06
CA PHE A 251 -2.21 -8.53 20.77
C PHE A 251 -2.88 -9.14 22.02
N GLN A 252 -2.21 -10.11 22.63
CA GLN A 252 -2.59 -10.74 23.90
C GLN A 252 -1.46 -10.55 24.91
N GLY A 253 -1.81 -10.26 26.16
CA GLY A 253 -0.83 -10.07 27.25
C GLY A 253 -0.27 -8.65 27.30
N GLU A 254 0.99 -8.54 27.69
CA GLU A 254 1.68 -7.26 27.87
C GLU A 254 2.02 -6.59 26.53
N PRO A 255 1.95 -5.25 26.44
CA PRO A 255 2.23 -4.53 25.20
C PRO A 255 3.73 -4.43 24.87
N GLY A 256 4.61 -4.46 25.87
CA GLY A 256 6.06 -4.26 25.72
C GLY A 256 6.52 -2.84 26.11
N PRO A 257 7.85 -2.63 26.28
CA PRO A 257 8.43 -1.45 26.91
C PRO A 257 8.28 -0.16 26.10
N MET A 258 8.15 -0.24 24.77
CA MET A 258 7.99 0.93 23.90
C MET A 258 6.54 1.32 23.66
N ALA A 259 5.60 0.81 24.46
CA ALA A 259 4.18 1.14 24.32
C ALA A 259 3.94 2.64 24.53
N PRO A 260 3.00 3.26 23.78
CA PRO A 260 2.71 4.67 23.94
C PRO A 260 2.19 4.98 25.36
N LYS A 261 2.94 5.82 26.09
CA LYS A 261 2.57 6.27 27.44
C LYS A 261 1.22 7.01 27.42
N GLY A 262 0.32 6.68 28.34
CA GLY A 262 -0.99 7.32 28.46
C GLY A 262 -2.13 6.72 27.61
N GLN A 263 -1.86 5.67 26.82
CA GLN A 263 -2.94 4.88 26.21
C GLN A 263 -3.25 3.64 27.05
N THR A 264 -4.48 3.54 27.55
CA THR A 264 -5.00 2.28 28.12
C THR A 264 -5.37 1.34 26.97
N SER A 265 -4.95 0.07 27.06
CA SER A 265 -5.34 -0.95 26.08
C SER A 265 -6.86 -1.10 26.05
N ARG A 266 -7.45 -1.04 24.85
CA ARG A 266 -8.90 -1.27 24.69
C ARG A 266 -9.12 -2.74 24.41
N LYS A 267 -9.85 -3.43 25.29
CA LYS A 267 -10.35 -4.80 25.04
C LYS A 267 -11.62 -4.73 24.20
N LYS A 268 -11.69 -5.49 23.11
CA LYS A 268 -12.92 -5.61 22.33
C LYS A 268 -13.92 -6.47 23.10
N ARG A 269 -15.02 -5.87 23.55
CA ARG A 269 -16.14 -6.59 24.17
C ARG A 269 -16.85 -7.43 23.10
N ALA A 270 -17.22 -8.68 23.43
CA ALA A 270 -18.11 -9.47 22.59
C ALA A 270 -19.49 -8.80 22.53
N PRO A 271 -20.23 -8.86 21.40
CA PRO A 271 -21.65 -8.51 21.43
C PRO A 271 -22.38 -9.52 22.32
N LEU A 272 -23.09 -9.04 23.32
CA LEU A 272 -24.03 -9.87 24.09
C LEU A 272 -25.23 -10.20 23.18
N LYS A 273 -25.34 -11.49 22.80
CA LYS A 273 -26.49 -12.29 22.30
C LYS A 273 -27.50 -11.69 21.28
N ALA A 274 -27.70 -12.43 20.18
CA ALA A 274 -28.96 -12.54 19.41
C ALA A 274 -30.04 -13.24 20.28
N ASP A 275 -31.37 -13.09 20.14
CA ASP A 275 -32.31 -13.00 18.99
C ASP A 275 -33.72 -12.64 19.57
N PRO A 276 -34.90 -12.62 18.86
CA PRO A 276 -35.19 -12.75 17.43
C PRO A 276 -36.20 -11.72 16.85
N GLU A 277 -36.40 -11.86 15.54
CA GLU A 277 -37.61 -11.58 14.75
C GLU A 277 -37.91 -10.18 14.17
N ALA A 278 -38.28 -10.27 12.89
CA ALA A 278 -38.48 -9.23 11.92
C ALA A 278 -39.81 -8.52 12.08
N LEU A 279 -39.85 -7.21 11.81
CA LEU A 279 -41.00 -6.56 11.18
C LEU A 279 -40.51 -5.38 10.34
N THR A 280 -40.87 -5.41 9.06
CA THR A 280 -40.60 -4.43 7.99
C THR A 280 -41.06 -3.00 8.30
N PRO A 281 -40.41 -1.93 7.82
CA PRO A 281 -40.97 -0.59 7.93
C PRO A 281 -41.91 -0.29 6.75
N LYS A 282 -43.21 -0.17 7.04
CA LYS A 282 -44.19 0.51 6.18
C LYS A 282 -44.02 2.02 6.30
N VAL A 283 -43.97 2.68 5.15
CA VAL A 283 -44.11 4.13 4.95
C VAL A 283 -45.44 4.61 5.50
N THR A 284 -45.45 5.65 6.33
CA THR A 284 -46.48 6.72 6.32
C THR A 284 -45.94 8.00 6.95
N ALA A 285 -46.36 9.12 6.36
CA ALA A 285 -45.96 10.50 6.66
C ALA A 285 -46.87 11.17 7.72
N ARG A 286 -46.44 12.38 8.15
CA ARG A 286 -47.05 13.36 9.10
C ARG A 286 -46.72 13.08 10.59
N ALA A 287 -46.43 14.06 11.45
CA ALA A 287 -46.70 15.48 11.42
C ALA A 287 -45.66 16.31 12.19
N SER A 288 -45.55 17.57 11.76
CA SER A 288 -44.83 18.71 12.33
C SER A 288 -45.09 18.99 13.82
N LYS A 289 -44.08 19.53 14.52
CA LYS A 289 -44.24 20.70 15.42
C LYS A 289 -42.90 21.42 15.61
N ARG A 290 -42.79 22.57 14.95
CA ARG A 290 -41.68 23.55 15.02
C ARG A 290 -41.95 24.53 16.17
N ARG A 291 -40.88 24.97 16.85
CA ARG A 291 -40.86 26.03 17.88
C ARG A 291 -41.23 27.41 17.29
N PRO A 292 -41.84 28.33 18.06
CA PRO A 292 -42.30 29.62 17.53
C PRO A 292 -41.18 30.68 17.54
N ARG A 293 -41.17 31.52 16.49
CA ARG A 293 -40.51 32.83 16.46
C ARG A 293 -41.60 33.89 16.31
N ALA A 294 -41.52 34.93 17.14
CA ALA A 294 -42.41 36.07 17.15
C ALA A 294 -42.24 36.94 15.90
N ALA A 295 -43.36 37.52 15.47
CA ALA A 295 -43.53 38.30 14.26
C ALA A 295 -43.30 39.81 14.52
N ARG A 296 -42.85 40.51 13.47
CA ARG A 296 -43.31 41.86 13.13
C ARG A 296 -43.17 42.07 11.62
N LYS A 297 -44.14 42.80 11.07
CA LYS A 297 -44.50 43.05 9.66
C LYS A 297 -44.96 44.54 9.60
N PRO A 298 -45.15 45.22 8.44
CA PRO A 298 -44.76 44.92 7.05
C PRO A 298 -44.22 46.23 6.33
N PRO A 299 -44.40 46.51 5.01
CA PRO A 299 -43.31 47.02 4.14
C PRO A 299 -43.61 48.36 3.42
N LYS A 300 -42.69 48.88 2.58
CA LYS A 300 -42.90 49.61 1.27
C LYS A 300 -41.65 50.46 0.90
N SER A 301 -41.03 50.22 -0.29
CA SER A 301 -40.99 51.04 -1.53
C SER A 301 -40.31 52.42 -1.37
N ALA A 302 -39.56 53.04 -2.27
CA ALA A 302 -38.90 52.79 -3.56
C ALA A 302 -38.00 54.05 -3.82
N GLU A 303 -37.07 53.97 -4.78
CA GLU A 303 -36.43 55.10 -5.51
C GLU A 303 -35.42 55.99 -4.76
N GLU A 304 -34.15 56.03 -5.23
CA GLU A 304 -33.46 57.17 -5.93
C GLU A 304 -32.93 58.20 -4.90
N GLU A 305 -31.80 58.89 -4.98
CA GLU A 305 -30.68 59.08 -5.89
C GLU A 305 -29.56 59.76 -5.05
N GLU A 306 -28.33 59.76 -5.57
CA GLU A 306 -27.29 60.80 -5.44
C GLU A 306 -26.68 61.32 -4.09
N GLN A 307 -25.34 61.20 -4.09
CA GLN A 307 -24.30 62.23 -3.85
C GLN A 307 -24.03 62.88 -2.47
N GLU A 308 -22.72 62.87 -2.16
CA GLU A 308 -21.89 63.88 -1.48
C GLU A 308 -22.13 64.21 0.02
N VAL A 309 -21.19 64.67 0.86
CA VAL A 309 -19.71 64.71 1.02
C VAL A 309 -19.52 65.31 2.44
N ALA A 310 -18.44 64.93 3.14
CA ALA A 310 -17.82 65.58 4.32
C ALA A 310 -18.64 65.61 5.65
N ASP A 311 -18.07 65.59 6.85
CA ASP A 311 -16.74 66.00 7.31
C ASP A 311 -16.33 65.21 8.60
N GLY A 312 -15.03 65.15 8.88
CA GLY A 312 -14.41 64.41 10.02
C GLY A 312 -14.56 65.10 11.39
N PRO A 313 -13.72 64.80 12.43
CA PRO A 313 -12.37 64.21 12.31
C PRO A 313 -11.86 63.27 13.46
N ARG A 314 -10.72 62.61 13.15
CA ARG A 314 -9.53 62.29 14.00
C ARG A 314 -9.53 61.11 15.01
N LYS A 315 -8.72 60.09 14.70
CA LYS A 315 -7.34 59.80 15.23
C LYS A 315 -6.86 58.40 14.75
N GLY A 316 -5.90 58.33 13.81
CA GLY A 316 -4.50 57.85 14.02
C GLY A 316 -4.38 56.30 14.01
N ARG A 317 -3.52 55.59 13.27
CA ARG A 317 -2.33 55.82 12.43
C ARG A 317 -2.29 54.70 11.37
N ALA A 318 -1.99 55.05 10.12
CA ALA A 318 -1.57 54.14 9.04
C ALA A 318 -0.01 54.10 8.99
N ARG A 319 0.76 53.29 8.25
CA ARG A 319 0.69 52.63 6.93
C ARG A 319 1.93 51.68 6.90
N GLY A 320 1.99 50.60 6.11
CA GLY A 320 2.21 50.77 4.68
C GLY A 320 2.34 49.44 3.92
N ARG A 321 1.74 49.44 2.72
CA ARG A 321 1.90 48.47 1.63
C ARG A 321 1.81 49.26 0.32
N ARG A 322 2.77 49.09 -0.60
CA ARG A 322 2.69 49.38 -2.05
C ARG A 322 3.67 48.39 -2.72
N LYS A 323 3.28 47.45 -3.59
CA LYS A 323 2.65 47.43 -4.94
C LYS A 323 3.69 47.66 -6.07
N ALA A 324 3.62 46.75 -7.05
CA ALA A 324 4.51 46.51 -8.18
C ALA A 324 4.32 47.44 -9.39
N THR A 325 5.28 47.40 -10.33
CA THR A 325 5.18 47.85 -11.73
C THR A 325 6.08 47.01 -12.67
N ALA A 326 5.74 46.99 -13.96
CA ALA A 326 6.07 46.01 -15.00
C ALA A 326 7.24 46.37 -15.96
N ALA A 327 7.54 45.44 -16.89
CA ALA A 327 8.67 45.28 -17.85
C ALA A 327 8.76 46.29 -19.05
N PRO A 328 9.77 46.20 -19.96
CA PRO A 328 9.71 45.35 -21.18
C PRO A 328 11.08 44.78 -21.72
N ALA A 329 11.14 44.34 -23.00
CA ALA A 329 11.86 43.18 -23.57
C ALA A 329 12.98 43.42 -24.64
N LEU A 330 13.63 42.31 -25.07
CA LEU A 330 14.48 42.00 -26.28
C LEU A 330 15.90 42.63 -26.31
N SER A 331 17.00 41.98 -26.76
CA SER A 331 17.29 41.09 -27.91
C SER A 331 18.65 40.32 -27.78
N GLU A 332 18.88 39.27 -28.58
CA GLU A 332 20.15 38.51 -28.72
C GLU A 332 21.34 39.36 -29.26
N PRO A 333 22.62 38.87 -29.24
CA PRO A 333 23.13 38.04 -30.35
C PRO A 333 24.24 36.98 -30.04
N ALA A 334 24.33 35.99 -30.95
CA ALA A 334 25.52 35.35 -31.56
C ALA A 334 26.60 34.57 -30.75
N ALA A 335 26.86 33.35 -31.22
CA ALA A 335 28.05 32.53 -30.95
C ALA A 335 29.34 33.10 -31.62
N PRO A 336 30.54 32.67 -31.20
CA PRO A 336 31.29 31.74 -32.06
C PRO A 336 32.15 30.66 -31.35
N VAL A 337 32.17 29.49 -31.99
CA VAL A 337 33.28 28.53 -32.26
C VAL A 337 34.61 28.69 -31.49
N LYS A 338 35.07 27.61 -30.81
CA LYS A 338 36.33 26.90 -31.17
C LYS A 338 36.56 25.59 -30.41
N ALA A 339 36.83 24.57 -31.21
CA ALA A 339 37.25 23.22 -30.86
C ALA A 339 38.65 23.17 -30.24
N ARG A 340 38.89 22.16 -29.41
CA ARG A 340 40.25 21.64 -29.19
C ARG A 340 40.28 20.12 -29.42
N ARG A 341 40.96 19.80 -30.52
CA ARG A 341 41.35 18.48 -31.01
C ARG A 341 42.13 17.67 -29.95
N SER A 342 41.87 16.37 -29.87
CA SER A 342 42.94 15.37 -29.72
C SER A 342 43.06 14.61 -31.05
N ARG A 343 44.26 14.68 -31.65
CA ARG A 343 44.61 14.08 -32.94
C ARG A 343 45.04 12.62 -32.72
N ARG A 344 44.51 11.74 -33.57
CA ARG A 344 45.17 10.51 -34.07
C ARG A 344 46.51 10.84 -34.75
N THR A 345 47.45 9.90 -34.72
CA THR A 345 48.31 9.46 -35.85
C THR A 345 49.10 8.21 -35.41
N SER A 346 48.77 7.01 -35.93
CA SER A 346 49.36 6.31 -37.11
C SER A 346 50.77 5.75 -36.85
N VAL A 347 50.91 4.43 -36.62
CA VAL A 347 51.25 3.37 -37.62
C VAL A 347 52.63 3.55 -38.29
N ARG A 348 53.60 2.67 -37.97
CA ARG A 348 54.28 1.74 -38.92
C ARG A 348 55.37 0.86 -38.24
N LYS A 349 55.15 -0.46 -38.28
CA LYS A 349 55.98 -1.53 -38.89
C LYS A 349 57.51 -1.53 -38.67
N GLY A 350 58.05 -2.63 -38.12
CA GLY A 350 59.47 -2.99 -38.25
C GLY A 350 59.94 -4.19 -37.42
N ARG A 351 60.10 -5.33 -38.09
CA ARG A 351 60.62 -6.67 -37.72
C ARG A 351 61.83 -6.82 -36.78
N GLY A 352 61.86 -7.99 -36.13
CA GLY A 352 63.02 -8.90 -35.92
C GLY A 352 63.67 -8.83 -34.53
N GLU A 353 64.16 -9.89 -33.89
CA GLU A 353 64.20 -11.35 -34.09
C GLU A 353 64.83 -11.96 -32.82
N ALA A 354 64.58 -13.26 -32.57
CA ALA A 354 65.38 -14.22 -31.77
C ALA A 354 65.45 -14.17 -30.22
N GLY A 355 65.32 -15.36 -29.60
CA GLY A 355 66.07 -15.71 -28.39
C GLY A 355 65.34 -16.46 -27.26
N SER A 356 65.15 -17.78 -27.45
CA SER A 356 65.29 -18.89 -26.49
C SER A 356 65.17 -18.65 -24.96
N HIS A 357 64.21 -19.34 -24.32
CA HIS A 357 64.45 -20.48 -23.41
C HIS A 357 63.15 -21.15 -22.96
#